data_AF-A0A7C1MSW7-F1
#
_entry.id   AF-A0A7C1MSW7-F1
#
_cell.length_a   1.000
_cell.length_b   1.000
_cell.length_c   1.000
_cell.angle_alpha   90.00
_cell.angle_beta   90.00
_cell.angle_gamma   90.00
#
_symmetry.space_group_name_H-M   'P 1'
#
loop_
_entity.id
_entity.type
_entity.pdbx_description
1 polymer ?
#
loop_
_entity_poly.entity_id
_entity_poly.type
_entity_poly.pdbx_seq_one_letter_code
_entity_poly.pdbx_strand_id
1 'polypeptide(L)'
;MKNFRSDIFQYLGPLTWKEVFDMWKKDDTSQASIETYYQSKGFHSWEDWSNTYTQPLKCSEANWHLYEIFRPEKNVPNFYGGPFREWVDNFYEGKSIVEFSELIKSPSIRKNKIISDLVNDFPKSTVLTGLIIDGKIVILEGMHRCCALALINEKKDVISGKISIALAEYTGKGLPIVG
;
A
#
# COMPACT_ATOMS: atom_id res chain seq x y z
N MET A 1 3.86 -4.24 -17.83
CA MET A 1 2.59 -4.77 -18.39
C MET A 1 1.77 -3.61 -18.95
N LYS A 2 1.97 -3.21 -20.22
CA LYS A 2 1.45 -1.91 -20.72
C LYS A 2 -0.08 -1.79 -20.76
N ASN A 3 -0.81 -2.91 -20.78
CA ASN A 3 -2.27 -2.96 -20.94
C ASN A 3 -3.00 -3.60 -19.75
N PHE A 4 -2.43 -3.51 -18.54
CA PHE A 4 -3.08 -4.06 -17.35
C PHE A 4 -4.28 -3.22 -16.92
N ARG A 5 -5.49 -3.81 -16.94
CA ARG A 5 -6.74 -3.23 -16.38
C ARG A 5 -6.93 -1.75 -16.75
N SER A 6 -7.02 -1.45 -18.05
CA SER A 6 -7.19 -0.07 -18.56
C SER A 6 -8.52 0.58 -18.15
N ASP A 7 -9.46 -0.20 -17.61
CA ASP A 7 -10.67 0.26 -16.92
C ASP A 7 -10.37 0.97 -15.59
N ILE A 8 -9.25 0.62 -14.94
CA ILE A 8 -8.83 1.16 -13.64
C ILE A 8 -7.59 2.04 -13.75
N PHE A 9 -6.69 1.74 -14.69
CA PHE A 9 -5.36 2.35 -14.72
C PHE A 9 -5.05 3.08 -16.02
N GLN A 10 -4.30 4.16 -15.88
CA GLN A 10 -3.53 4.76 -16.96
C GLN A 10 -2.05 4.44 -16.77
N TYR A 11 -1.42 3.80 -17.75
CA TYR A 11 0.02 3.53 -17.71
C TYR A 11 0.83 4.82 -17.86
N LEU A 12 1.79 5.04 -16.96
CA LEU A 12 2.66 6.22 -16.95
C LEU A 12 4.10 5.91 -17.37
N GLY A 13 4.61 4.71 -17.08
CA GLY A 13 5.97 4.33 -17.48
C GLY A 13 6.56 3.15 -16.70
N PRO A 14 7.71 2.62 -17.13
CA PRO A 14 8.47 1.65 -16.33
C PRO A 14 9.12 2.35 -15.12
N LEU A 15 9.43 1.57 -14.08
CA LEU A 15 10.22 2.02 -12.93
C LEU A 15 11.30 0.97 -12.62
N THR A 16 12.40 1.44 -12.05
CA THR A 16 13.37 0.60 -11.35
C THR A 16 12.92 0.38 -9.91
N TRP A 17 13.37 -0.71 -9.29
CA TRP A 17 13.13 -0.91 -7.85
C TRP A 17 13.68 0.26 -7.01
N LYS A 18 14.83 0.82 -7.40
CA LYS A 18 15.41 1.98 -6.70
C LYS A 18 14.45 3.17 -6.68
N GLU A 19 13.82 3.51 -7.80
CA GLU A 19 12.85 4.61 -7.86
C GLU A 19 11.62 4.33 -6.98
N VAL A 20 11.12 3.09 -6.97
CA VAL A 20 10.00 2.69 -6.10
C VAL A 20 10.40 2.82 -4.62
N PHE A 21 11.58 2.32 -4.26
CA PHE A 21 12.09 2.35 -2.90
C PHE A 21 12.38 3.78 -2.42
N ASP A 22 12.90 4.65 -3.30
CA ASP A 22 13.12 6.07 -3.00
C ASP A 22 11.78 6.81 -2.79
N MET A 23 10.75 6.51 -3.59
CA MET A 23 9.40 7.07 -3.40
C MET A 23 8.80 6.65 -2.06
N TRP A 24 8.88 5.36 -1.72
CA TRP A 24 8.46 4.86 -0.41
C TRP A 24 9.23 5.56 0.70
N LYS A 25 10.57 5.58 0.63
CA LYS A 25 11.41 6.23 1.64
C LYS A 25 10.99 7.68 1.87
N LYS A 26 10.76 8.44 0.80
CA LYS A 26 10.35 9.85 0.88
C LYS A 26 9.02 10.00 1.63
N ASP A 27 8.04 9.13 1.36
CA ASP A 27 6.74 9.18 2.01
C ASP A 27 6.85 8.84 3.51
N ASP A 28 7.61 7.80 3.86
CA ASP A 28 7.79 7.38 5.26
C ASP A 28 8.63 8.38 6.06
N THR A 29 9.75 8.84 5.52
CA THR A 29 10.69 9.76 6.20
C THR A 29 10.18 11.19 6.31
N SER A 30 9.10 11.54 5.60
CA SER A 30 8.38 12.79 5.85
C SER A 30 7.70 12.83 7.22
N GLN A 31 7.53 11.67 7.88
CA GLN A 31 6.97 11.55 9.21
C GLN A 31 8.10 11.54 10.25
N ALA A 32 8.17 12.59 11.08
CA ALA A 32 9.23 12.75 12.08
C ALA A 32 9.34 11.57 13.07
N SER A 33 8.28 10.78 13.24
CA SER A 33 8.26 9.62 14.15
C SER A 33 8.82 8.32 13.57
N ILE A 34 9.07 8.23 12.26
CA ILE A 34 9.48 6.96 11.64
C ILE A 34 10.86 6.51 12.11
N GLU A 35 11.77 7.47 12.36
CA GLU A 35 13.10 7.19 12.86
C GLU A 35 13.06 6.51 14.23
N THR A 36 12.34 7.12 15.17
CA THR A 36 12.10 6.53 16.48
C THR A 36 11.44 5.15 16.37
N TYR A 37 10.50 4.97 15.44
CA TYR A 37 9.80 3.70 15.27
C TYR A 37 10.76 2.58 14.84
N TYR A 38 11.51 2.72 13.75
CA TYR A 38 12.39 1.64 13.30
C TYR A 38 13.56 1.39 14.27
N GLN A 39 14.07 2.44 14.93
CA GLN A 39 15.10 2.29 15.96
C GLN A 39 14.56 1.50 17.17
N SER A 40 13.30 1.74 17.58
CA SER A 40 12.65 0.98 18.65
C SER A 40 12.49 -0.51 18.33
N LYS A 41 12.45 -0.86 17.04
CA LYS A 41 12.43 -2.24 16.53
C LYS A 41 13.83 -2.84 16.37
N GLY A 42 14.89 -2.11 16.70
CA GLY A 42 16.29 -2.58 16.67
C GLY A 42 17.02 -2.34 15.35
N PHE A 43 16.45 -1.57 14.42
CA PHE A 43 17.09 -1.27 13.14
C PHE A 43 17.93 0.00 13.20
N HIS A 44 19.05 -0.01 12.47
CA HIS A 44 20.02 1.08 12.46
C HIS A 44 19.70 2.14 11.40
N SER A 45 18.94 1.75 10.37
CA SER A 45 18.49 2.61 9.29
C SER A 45 17.08 2.23 8.83
N TRP A 46 16.41 3.18 8.17
CA TRP A 46 15.12 2.93 7.53
C TRP A 46 15.23 1.85 6.45
N GLU A 47 16.36 1.80 5.73
CA GLU A 47 16.64 0.80 4.71
C GLU A 47 16.75 -0.60 5.28
N ASP A 48 17.48 -0.78 6.38
CA ASP A 48 17.61 -2.09 7.03
C ASP A 48 16.24 -2.62 7.47
N TRP A 49 15.44 -1.73 8.07
CA TRP A 49 14.08 -2.04 8.47
C TRP A 49 13.20 -2.40 7.27
N SER A 50 13.16 -1.55 6.24
CA SER A 50 12.34 -1.73 5.04
C SER A 50 12.72 -2.98 4.24
N ASN A 51 13.99 -3.35 4.25
CA ASN A 51 14.50 -4.56 3.60
C ASN A 51 13.97 -5.85 4.24
N THR A 52 13.62 -5.85 5.53
CA THR A 52 12.99 -7.02 6.17
C THR A 52 11.64 -7.38 5.58
N TYR A 53 10.94 -6.41 4.99
CA TYR A 53 9.66 -6.61 4.31
C TYR A 53 9.83 -6.88 2.82
N THR A 54 10.73 -6.15 2.17
CA THR A 54 10.83 -6.14 0.70
C THR A 54 11.67 -7.29 0.14
N GLN A 55 12.67 -7.79 0.90
CA GLN A 55 13.50 -8.92 0.44
C GLN A 55 12.72 -10.24 0.33
N PRO A 56 11.92 -10.66 1.34
CA PRO A 56 11.11 -11.89 1.20
C PRO A 56 10.09 -11.82 0.05
N LEU A 57 9.68 -10.60 -0.31
CA LEU A 57 8.77 -10.33 -1.42
C LEU A 57 9.50 -10.17 -2.77
N LYS A 58 10.84 -10.28 -2.78
CA LYS A 58 11.69 -10.16 -3.97
C LYS A 58 11.45 -8.88 -4.76
N CYS A 59 11.16 -7.78 -4.07
CA CYS A 59 10.82 -6.52 -4.73
C CYS A 59 11.93 -6.00 -5.65
N SER A 60 13.20 -6.25 -5.31
CA SER A 60 14.36 -5.86 -6.12
C SER A 60 14.51 -6.61 -7.44
N GLU A 61 13.89 -7.79 -7.57
CA GLU A 61 13.91 -8.64 -8.77
C GLU A 61 12.70 -8.39 -9.69
N ALA A 62 11.72 -7.61 -9.22
CA ALA A 62 10.44 -7.45 -9.90
C ALA A 62 10.46 -6.36 -10.99
N ASN A 63 9.61 -6.51 -12.00
CA ASN A 63 9.49 -5.56 -13.11
C ASN A 63 8.46 -4.47 -12.79
N TRP A 64 8.92 -3.36 -12.24
CA TRP A 64 8.06 -2.27 -11.77
C TRP A 64 7.57 -1.34 -12.88
N HIS A 65 6.34 -0.87 -12.70
CA HIS A 65 5.64 0.02 -13.62
C HIS A 65 4.79 0.99 -12.82
N LEU A 66 4.71 2.24 -13.26
CA LEU A 66 3.88 3.28 -12.66
C LEU A 66 2.56 3.43 -13.42
N TYR A 67 1.47 3.57 -12.68
CA TYR A 67 0.14 3.82 -13.21
C TYR A 67 -0.56 4.93 -12.42
N GLU A 68 -1.38 5.75 -13.08
CA GLU A 68 -2.39 6.57 -12.41
C GLU A 68 -3.65 5.72 -12.19
N ILE A 69 -4.27 5.82 -11.02
CA ILE A 69 -5.51 5.12 -10.68
C ILE A 69 -6.71 6.02 -10.98
N PHE A 70 -7.60 5.58 -11.87
CA PHE A 70 -8.87 6.25 -12.09
C PHE A 70 -9.81 6.02 -10.91
N ARG A 71 -10.56 7.06 -10.51
CA ARG A 71 -11.56 6.99 -9.42
C ARG A 71 -11.07 6.15 -8.25
N PRO A 72 -9.93 6.51 -7.63
CA PRO A 72 -9.26 5.66 -6.66
C PRO A 72 -10.15 5.30 -5.47
N GLU A 73 -11.06 6.19 -5.05
CA GLU A 73 -12.04 5.91 -4.02
C GLU A 73 -12.99 4.75 -4.40
N LYS A 74 -13.24 4.51 -5.70
CA LYS A 74 -14.06 3.38 -6.15
C LYS A 74 -13.27 2.10 -6.35
N ASN A 75 -12.02 2.21 -6.78
CA ASN A 75 -11.22 1.06 -7.20
C ASN A 75 -10.31 0.48 -6.11
N VAL A 76 -9.65 1.33 -5.33
CA VAL A 76 -8.75 0.90 -4.23
C VAL A 76 -9.44 0.07 -3.15
N PRO A 77 -10.74 0.25 -2.82
CA PRO A 77 -11.39 -0.62 -1.82
C PRO A 77 -11.38 -2.11 -2.17
N ASN A 78 -11.24 -2.46 -3.45
CA ASN A 78 -11.16 -3.85 -3.94
C ASN A 78 -9.71 -4.36 -4.01
N PHE A 79 -8.73 -3.56 -3.59
CA PHE A 79 -7.36 -4.01 -3.41
C PHE A 79 -7.20 -4.66 -2.04
N TYR A 80 -6.12 -5.40 -1.88
CA TYR A 80 -5.84 -6.21 -0.71
C TYR A 80 -4.74 -5.58 0.13
N GLY A 81 -4.87 -5.69 1.43
CA GLY A 81 -3.83 -5.34 2.38
C GLY A 81 -2.63 -6.30 2.29
N GLY A 82 -1.43 -5.76 2.41
CA GLY A 82 -0.18 -6.53 2.40
C GLY A 82 -0.06 -7.51 3.57
N PRO A 83 0.80 -8.53 3.44
CA PRO A 83 0.95 -9.61 4.43
C PRO A 83 1.88 -9.19 5.59
N PHE A 84 1.70 -7.98 6.11
CA PHE A 84 2.48 -7.46 7.22
C PHE A 84 1.99 -8.10 8.52
N ARG A 85 2.89 -8.66 9.33
CA ARG A 85 2.54 -9.36 10.57
C ARG A 85 1.63 -8.54 11.47
N GLU A 86 1.95 -7.26 11.72
CA GLU A 86 1.11 -6.38 12.54
C GLU A 86 -0.31 -6.21 11.97
N TRP A 87 -0.48 -6.21 10.65
CA TRP A 87 -1.82 -6.12 10.04
C TRP A 87 -2.56 -7.46 10.09
N VAL A 88 -1.83 -8.54 9.80
CA VAL A 88 -2.37 -9.91 9.82
C VAL A 88 -2.89 -10.26 11.20
N ASP A 89 -2.06 -10.09 12.22
CA ASP A 89 -2.35 -10.49 13.60
C ASP A 89 -3.50 -9.68 14.20
N ASN A 90 -3.62 -8.40 13.85
CA ASN A 90 -4.61 -7.50 14.45
C ASN A 90 -5.92 -7.36 13.66
N PHE A 91 -5.91 -7.59 12.34
CA PHE A 91 -7.05 -7.22 11.48
C PHE A 91 -7.51 -8.29 10.49
N TYR A 92 -6.72 -9.34 10.22
CA TYR A 92 -7.04 -10.25 9.11
C TYR A 92 -7.76 -11.54 9.54
N GLU A 93 -8.02 -11.72 10.84
CA GLU A 93 -8.82 -12.84 11.38
C GLU A 93 -8.34 -14.22 10.89
N GLY A 94 -7.02 -14.42 10.81
CA GLY A 94 -6.40 -15.67 10.35
C GLY A 94 -6.20 -15.79 8.83
N LYS A 95 -6.58 -14.76 8.05
CA LYS A 95 -6.25 -14.67 6.61
C LYS A 95 -4.88 -14.03 6.41
N SER A 96 -4.23 -14.32 5.28
CA SER A 96 -2.94 -13.70 4.91
C SER A 96 -3.08 -12.35 4.20
N ILE A 97 -4.21 -12.12 3.54
CA ILE A 97 -4.59 -10.86 2.88
C ILE A 97 -6.10 -10.66 2.98
N VAL A 98 -6.53 -9.40 3.04
CA VAL A 98 -7.94 -8.99 3.15
C VAL A 98 -8.18 -7.74 2.31
N GLU A 99 -9.34 -7.65 1.67
CA GLU A 99 -9.71 -6.45 0.91
C GLU A 99 -9.90 -5.23 1.83
N PHE A 100 -9.55 -4.03 1.36
CA PHE A 100 -9.76 -2.82 2.17
C PHE A 100 -11.23 -2.56 2.48
N SER A 101 -12.14 -2.92 1.58
CA SER A 101 -13.59 -2.90 1.80
C SER A 101 -14.05 -3.78 2.98
N GLU A 102 -13.35 -4.87 3.24
CA GLU A 102 -13.56 -5.73 4.41
C GLU A 102 -12.85 -5.18 5.65
N LEU A 103 -11.61 -4.71 5.51
CA LEU A 103 -10.82 -4.18 6.64
C LEU A 103 -11.49 -3.03 7.37
N ILE A 104 -12.16 -2.13 6.63
CA ILE A 104 -12.87 -0.99 7.25
C ILE A 104 -14.07 -1.41 8.10
N LYS A 105 -14.50 -2.68 8.10
CA LYS A 105 -15.53 -3.18 9.01
C LYS A 105 -15.00 -3.31 10.44
N SER A 106 -13.68 -3.41 10.62
CA SER A 106 -13.05 -3.47 11.94
C SER A 106 -13.23 -2.14 12.72
N PRO A 107 -13.75 -2.17 13.96
CA PRO A 107 -13.85 -0.98 14.80
C PRO A 107 -12.51 -0.28 15.05
N SER A 108 -11.41 -1.05 15.12
CA SER A 108 -10.07 -0.52 15.36
C SER A 108 -9.57 0.32 14.17
N ILE A 109 -9.89 -0.11 12.94
CA ILE A 109 -9.58 0.65 11.72
C ILE A 109 -10.40 1.95 11.69
N ARG A 110 -11.70 1.89 12.02
CA ARG A 110 -12.58 3.07 12.03
C ARG A 110 -12.20 4.12 13.08
N LYS A 111 -11.63 3.68 14.21
CA LYS A 111 -11.20 4.56 15.31
C LYS A 111 -9.75 5.01 15.17
N ASN A 112 -9.03 4.53 14.15
CA ASN A 112 -7.63 4.90 13.95
C ASN A 112 -7.53 6.37 13.54
N LYS A 113 -6.80 7.17 14.33
CA LYS A 113 -6.68 8.61 14.13
C LYS A 113 -6.05 8.94 12.77
N ILE A 114 -5.00 8.23 12.36
CA ILE A 114 -4.29 8.47 11.09
C ILE A 114 -5.26 8.31 9.92
N ILE A 115 -6.07 7.23 9.94
CA ILE A 115 -7.07 6.98 8.90
C ILE A 115 -8.15 8.06 8.93
N SER A 116 -8.65 8.44 10.12
CA SER A 116 -9.65 9.51 10.23
C SER A 116 -9.14 10.85 9.72
N ASP A 117 -7.89 11.22 10.01
CA ASP A 117 -7.28 12.45 9.51
C ASP A 117 -7.20 12.41 7.98
N LEU A 118 -6.80 11.29 7.39
CA LEU A 118 -6.75 11.09 5.92
C LEU A 118 -8.12 11.15 5.25
N VAL A 119 -9.19 10.70 5.92
CA VAL A 119 -10.56 10.81 5.41
C VAL A 119 -10.99 12.28 5.32
N ASN A 120 -10.52 13.13 6.23
CA ASN A 120 -10.89 14.54 6.29
C ASN A 120 -10.02 15.42 5.37
N ASP A 121 -8.74 15.10 5.23
CA ASP A 121 -7.78 15.83 4.38
C ASP A 121 -6.89 14.86 3.61
N PHE A 122 -7.45 14.30 2.54
CA PHE A 122 -6.73 13.34 1.70
C PHE A 122 -5.66 14.06 0.86
N PRO A 123 -4.42 13.53 0.75
CA PRO A 123 -3.36 14.17 -0.02
C PRO A 123 -3.73 14.48 -1.47
N LYS A 124 -3.34 15.67 -1.95
CA LYS A 124 -3.57 16.09 -3.35
C LYS A 124 -2.84 15.21 -4.36
N SER A 125 -1.73 14.61 -3.96
CA SER A 125 -0.96 13.66 -4.78
C SER A 125 -0.27 12.66 -3.86
N THR A 126 -0.32 11.39 -4.21
CA THR A 126 0.39 10.32 -3.50
C THR A 126 0.68 9.14 -4.42
N VAL A 127 1.70 8.35 -4.07
CA VAL A 127 2.05 7.10 -4.73
C VAL A 127 1.83 5.97 -3.75
N LEU A 128 1.13 4.93 -4.19
CA LEU A 128 1.04 3.65 -3.49
C LEU A 128 2.09 2.68 -4.07
N THR A 129 2.47 1.66 -3.29
CA THR A 129 3.29 0.55 -3.81
C THR A 129 2.54 -0.75 -3.61
N GLY A 130 2.49 -1.59 -4.63
CA GLY A 130 1.83 -2.89 -4.56
C GLY A 130 2.41 -3.95 -5.47
N LEU A 131 2.00 -5.19 -5.23
CA LEU A 131 2.30 -6.34 -6.05
C LEU A 131 1.02 -6.92 -6.63
N ILE A 132 1.11 -7.45 -7.86
CA ILE A 132 0.06 -8.25 -8.46
C ILE A 132 0.35 -9.72 -8.14
N ILE A 133 -0.55 -10.35 -7.40
CA ILE A 133 -0.42 -11.73 -6.90
C ILE A 133 -1.70 -12.48 -7.27
N ASP A 134 -1.60 -13.50 -8.12
CA ASP A 134 -2.76 -14.26 -8.62
C ASP A 134 -3.88 -13.36 -9.17
N GLY A 135 -3.50 -12.28 -9.88
CA GLY A 135 -4.41 -11.28 -10.44
C GLY A 135 -4.99 -10.27 -9.44
N LYS A 136 -4.65 -10.38 -8.15
CA LYS A 136 -5.05 -9.44 -7.09
C LYS A 136 -3.97 -8.40 -6.86
N ILE A 137 -4.37 -7.18 -6.53
CA ILE A 137 -3.44 -6.10 -6.18
C ILE A 137 -3.29 -6.08 -4.66
N VAL A 138 -2.08 -6.39 -4.17
CA VAL A 138 -1.72 -6.45 -2.76
C VAL A 138 -0.83 -5.24 -2.44
N ILE A 139 -1.27 -4.40 -1.51
CA ILE A 139 -0.60 -3.14 -1.17
C ILE A 139 0.52 -3.36 -0.17
N LEU A 140 1.72 -2.92 -0.52
CA LEU A 140 2.91 -2.96 0.34
C LEU A 140 3.13 -1.64 1.08
N GLU A 141 2.78 -0.52 0.45
CA GLU A 141 2.92 0.80 1.04
C GLU A 141 1.65 1.61 0.77
N GLY A 142 1.21 2.36 1.78
CA GLY A 142 0.00 3.17 1.70
C GLY A 142 -1.25 2.49 2.26
N MET A 143 -1.08 1.48 3.13
CA MET A 143 -2.16 0.74 3.80
C MET A 143 -3.21 1.66 4.45
N HIS A 144 -2.79 2.65 5.24
CA HIS A 144 -3.70 3.61 5.88
C HIS A 144 -4.47 4.46 4.86
N ARG A 145 -3.80 4.90 3.78
CA ARG A 145 -4.42 5.67 2.68
C ARG A 145 -5.47 4.83 1.97
N CYS A 146 -5.22 3.54 1.77
CA CYS A 146 -6.19 2.62 1.18
C CYS A 146 -7.42 2.40 2.09
N CYS A 147 -7.23 2.24 3.40
CA CYS A 147 -8.34 2.22 4.37
C CYS A 147 -9.15 3.52 4.33
N ALA A 148 -8.49 4.68 4.24
CA ALA A 148 -9.17 5.97 4.14
C ALA A 148 -10.02 6.06 2.87
N LEU A 149 -9.48 5.62 1.71
CA LEU A 149 -10.25 5.57 0.45
C LEU A 149 -11.47 4.67 0.54
N ALA A 150 -11.34 3.51 1.20
CA ALA A 150 -12.48 2.62 1.45
C ALA A 150 -13.56 3.28 2.33
N LEU A 151 -13.18 4.04 3.36
CA LEU A 151 -14.14 4.81 4.17
C LEU A 151 -14.78 5.97 3.40
N ILE A 152 -14.01 6.69 2.59
CA ILE A 152 -14.51 7.77 1.70
C ILE A 152 -15.56 7.20 0.73
N ASN A 153 -15.28 6.03 0.15
CA ASN A 153 -16.20 5.33 -0.74
C ASN A 153 -17.51 4.95 -0.05
N GLU A 154 -17.44 4.42 1.18
CA GLU A 154 -18.62 4.04 1.97
C GLU A 154 -19.53 5.25 2.22
N LYS A 155 -18.94 6.42 2.48
CA LYS A 155 -19.65 7.71 2.61
C LYS A 155 -20.18 8.26 1.28
N LYS A 156 -19.83 7.62 0.15
CA LYS A 156 -20.11 8.06 -1.23
C LYS A 156 -19.47 9.42 -1.58
N ASP A 157 -18.39 9.76 -0.89
CA ASP A 157 -17.61 10.97 -1.14
C ASP A 157 -16.58 10.72 -2.27
N VAL A 158 -15.92 11.80 -2.68
CA VAL A 158 -14.87 11.79 -3.70
C VAL A 158 -13.64 12.53 -3.20
N ILE A 159 -12.45 12.07 -3.61
CA ILE A 159 -11.23 12.84 -3.41
C ILE A 159 -11.00 13.78 -4.59
N SER A 160 -10.32 14.90 -4.33
CA SER A 160 -9.82 15.80 -5.39
C SER A 160 -8.37 15.47 -5.82
N GLY A 161 -7.69 14.62 -5.04
CA GLY A 161 -6.30 14.25 -5.27
C GLY A 161 -6.10 13.21 -6.37
N LYS A 162 -4.89 13.17 -6.91
CA LYS A 162 -4.44 12.12 -7.84
C LYS A 162 -3.68 11.05 -7.09
N ILE A 163 -3.91 9.79 -7.46
CA ILE A 163 -3.20 8.66 -6.88
C ILE A 163 -2.52 7.89 -8.00
N SER A 164 -1.22 7.70 -7.85
CA SER A 164 -0.47 6.77 -8.67
C SER A 164 -0.14 5.51 -7.87
N ILE A 165 0.21 4.43 -8.56
CA ILE A 165 0.65 3.18 -7.95
C ILE A 165 1.82 2.59 -8.72
N ALA A 166 2.90 2.28 -8.01
CA ALA A 166 3.96 1.43 -8.48
C ALA A 166 3.52 -0.03 -8.33
N LEU A 167 3.47 -0.77 -9.43
CA LEU A 167 3.06 -2.17 -9.46
C LEU A 167 4.12 -3.04 -10.14
N ALA A 168 4.32 -4.23 -9.58
CA ALA A 168 5.04 -5.32 -10.23
C ALA A 168 4.30 -6.65 -10.05
N GLU A 169 4.51 -7.59 -10.96
CA GLU A 169 4.04 -8.97 -10.77
C GLU A 169 4.90 -9.68 -9.73
N TYR A 170 4.25 -10.39 -8.82
CA TYR A 170 4.94 -11.27 -7.88
C TYR A 170 5.21 -12.63 -8.53
N THR A 171 6.48 -13.05 -8.51
CA THR A 171 6.93 -14.32 -9.12
C THR A 171 7.31 -15.37 -8.08
N GLY A 172 7.20 -15.06 -6.78
CA GLY A 172 7.51 -15.98 -5.71
C GLY A 172 6.42 -17.06 -5.51
N LYS A 173 6.79 -18.13 -4.81
CA LYS A 173 5.86 -19.20 -4.44
C LYS A 173 5.24 -18.91 -3.08
N GLY A 174 3.93 -18.71 -3.04
CA GLY A 174 3.20 -18.34 -1.83
C GLY A 174 3.53 -16.92 -1.37
N LEU A 175 2.62 -16.29 -0.65
CA LEU A 175 2.82 -14.95 -0.11
C LEU A 175 3.31 -15.06 1.35
N PRO A 176 4.60 -14.78 1.64
CA PRO A 176 5.09 -14.85 3.01
C PRO A 176 4.47 -13.72 3.86
N ILE A 177 4.20 -14.02 5.13
CA ILE A 177 3.98 -12.98 6.14
C ILE A 177 5.33 -12.37 6.48
N VAL A 178 5.42 -11.04 6.42
CA VAL A 178 6.65 -10.28 6.59
C VAL A 178 6.55 -9.29 7.75
N GLY A 179 7.70 -8.92 8.32
CA GLY A 179 7.77 -8.11 9.55
C GLY A 179 7.71 -8.91 10.82
#